data_AF-A0A7J7KMX8-F1
#
_entry.id   AF-A0A7J7KMX8-F1
#
_cell.length_a   1.000
_cell.length_b   1.000
_cell.length_c   1.000
_cell.angle_alpha   90.00
_cell.angle_beta   90.00
_cell.angle_gamma   90.00
#
_symmetry.space_group_name_H-M   'P 1'
#
loop_
_entity.id
_entity.type
_entity.pdbx_description
1 polymer ?
#
loop_
_entity_poly.entity_id
_entity_poly.type
_entity_poly.pdbx_seq_one_letter_code
_entity_poly.pdbx_strand_id
1 'polypeptide(L)'
;MDRDWAVIYEFVFDRLRAVRQDMVIQSLANLDTVYILEELRNRPISVFDPTINNTHLQEVIKQLLVQYDAVPPGGTKAMHQNRTEFESIYLLFNLNHNEALYHFLSLPSDIRKQEVCERAWQINMAAIDHNYVRLFRLLNQLSLLEYSAVHRHVLPLQCNTLRRMNTAYSSKACKFSLSELCAMIGHTSSQDTTSLLVSHGVKVTDGCVSFLKSSWRE
;
A
#
# COMPACT_ATOMS: atom_id res chain seq x y z
N MET A 1 -16.15 31.22 6.87
CA MET A 1 -15.16 31.08 7.95
C MET A 1 -14.52 29.71 7.79
N ASP A 2 -13.46 29.65 7.00
CA ASP A 2 -12.67 28.42 6.87
C ASP A 2 -11.90 28.23 8.18
N ARG A 3 -12.36 27.31 9.02
CA ARG A 3 -11.60 26.87 10.18
C ARG A 3 -10.42 26.04 9.68
N ASP A 4 -9.29 26.18 10.36
CA ASP A 4 -8.09 25.38 10.09
C ASP A 4 -8.43 23.89 10.10
N TRP A 5 -8.18 23.22 8.98
CA TRP A 5 -8.46 21.80 8.79
C TRP A 5 -7.73 20.91 9.80
N ALA A 6 -6.58 21.35 10.32
CA ALA A 6 -5.87 20.63 11.37
C ALA A 6 -6.71 20.48 12.65
N VAL A 7 -7.43 21.54 13.04
CA VAL A 7 -8.30 21.55 14.22
C VAL A 7 -9.55 20.69 14.01
N ILE A 8 -10.11 20.69 12.79
CA ILE A 8 -11.23 19.82 12.44
C ILE A 8 -10.79 18.34 12.45
N TYR A 9 -9.60 18.05 11.94
CA TYR A 9 -9.02 16.71 11.91
C TYR A 9 -8.76 16.16 13.31
N GLU A 10 -8.06 16.90 14.19
CA GLU A 10 -7.81 16.43 15.57
C GLU A 10 -9.12 16.09 16.29
N PHE A 11 -10.13 16.95 16.13
CA PHE A 11 -11.44 16.71 16.69
C PHE A 11 -12.09 15.44 16.11
N VAL A 12 -12.10 15.26 14.79
CA VAL A 12 -12.68 14.07 14.16
C VAL A 12 -11.89 12.82 14.54
N PHE A 13 -10.57 12.83 14.45
CA PHE A 13 -9.70 11.72 14.83
C PHE A 13 -9.90 11.31 16.29
N ASP A 14 -9.93 12.25 17.23
CA ASP A 14 -10.18 11.93 18.64
C ASP A 14 -11.58 11.36 18.87
N ARG A 15 -12.61 11.86 18.18
CA ARG A 15 -13.97 11.30 18.27
C ARG A 15 -14.07 9.91 17.66
N LEU A 16 -13.41 9.66 16.53
CA LEU A 16 -13.36 8.33 15.91
C LEU A 16 -12.58 7.34 16.79
N ARG A 17 -11.47 7.80 17.39
CA ARG A 17 -10.70 7.01 18.35
C ARG A 17 -11.51 6.69 19.61
N ALA A 18 -12.26 7.66 20.14
CA ALA A 18 -13.14 7.45 21.29
C ALA A 18 -14.26 6.46 20.97
N VAL A 19 -14.92 6.57 19.81
CA VAL A 19 -15.94 5.60 19.37
C VAL A 19 -15.33 4.19 19.25
N ARG A 20 -14.14 4.05 18.65
CA ARG A 20 -13.44 2.76 18.58
C ARG A 20 -13.10 2.21 19.97
N GLN A 21 -12.63 3.06 20.88
CA GLN A 21 -12.33 2.64 22.26
C GLN A 21 -13.58 2.14 22.97
N ASP A 22 -14.70 2.86 22.84
CA ASP A 22 -15.98 2.43 23.41
C ASP A 22 -16.48 1.12 22.80
N MET A 23 -16.30 0.91 21.49
CA MET A 23 -16.66 -0.36 20.84
C MET A 23 -15.85 -1.55 21.35
N VAL A 24 -14.54 -1.36 21.59
CA VAL A 24 -13.67 -2.38 22.19
C VAL A 24 -14.09 -2.66 23.63
N ILE A 25 -14.34 -1.62 24.43
CA ILE A 25 -14.79 -1.76 25.83
C ILE A 25 -16.13 -2.51 25.90
N GLN A 26 -17.05 -2.20 24.97
CA GLN A 26 -18.37 -2.79 24.93
C GLN A 26 -18.41 -4.16 24.23
N SER A 27 -17.27 -4.66 23.70
CA SER A 27 -17.16 -5.95 23.00
C SER A 27 -18.21 -6.12 21.88
N LEU A 28 -18.49 -5.05 21.14
CA LEU A 28 -19.52 -5.03 20.10
C LEU A 28 -19.05 -5.77 18.84
N ALA A 29 -19.42 -7.04 18.72
CA ALA A 29 -19.19 -7.89 17.54
C ALA A 29 -20.46 -7.98 16.65
N ASN A 30 -20.94 -6.83 16.16
CA ASN A 30 -22.21 -6.72 15.45
C ASN A 30 -22.11 -5.87 14.16
N LEU A 31 -23.17 -5.93 13.33
CA LEU A 31 -23.32 -5.24 12.05
C LEU A 31 -22.98 -3.74 12.09
N ASP A 32 -23.35 -3.08 13.19
CA ASP A 32 -23.09 -1.65 13.40
C ASP A 32 -21.59 -1.35 13.48
N THR A 33 -20.79 -2.27 14.04
CA THR A 33 -19.33 -2.15 14.10
C THR A 33 -18.70 -2.20 12.71
N VAL A 34 -19.14 -3.11 11.85
CA VAL A 34 -18.64 -3.23 10.47
C VAL A 34 -18.97 -1.97 9.68
N TYR A 35 -20.23 -1.51 9.74
CA TYR A 35 -20.67 -0.30 9.04
C TYR A 35 -19.92 0.96 9.51
N ILE A 36 -19.76 1.14 10.82
CA ILE A 36 -19.05 2.30 11.37
C ILE A 36 -17.59 2.31 10.91
N LEU A 37 -16.90 1.16 10.93
CA LEU A 37 -15.51 1.05 10.49
C LEU A 37 -15.35 1.32 8.99
N GLU A 38 -16.31 0.90 8.15
CA GLU A 38 -16.31 1.17 6.71
C GLU A 38 -16.50 2.67 6.39
N GLU A 39 -17.37 3.37 7.12
CA GLU A 39 -17.62 4.81 6.92
C GLU A 39 -16.43 5.72 7.31
N LEU A 40 -15.50 5.23 8.14
CA LEU A 40 -14.28 5.97 8.49
C LEU A 40 -13.33 6.20 7.29
N ARG A 41 -13.58 5.51 6.18
CA ARG A 41 -12.85 5.61 4.90
C ARG A 41 -12.76 7.01 4.29
N ASN A 42 -13.74 7.88 4.53
CA ASN A 42 -14.00 9.05 3.67
C ASN A 42 -13.50 10.41 4.21
N ARG A 43 -12.46 10.51 5.05
CA ARG A 43 -12.08 11.80 5.68
C ARG A 43 -10.61 12.21 5.55
N PRO A 44 -10.31 13.51 5.27
CA PRO A 44 -8.98 13.99 4.89
C PRO A 44 -8.06 14.27 6.10
N ILE A 45 -6.76 14.24 5.81
CA ILE A 45 -5.65 14.20 6.75
C ILE A 45 -4.92 15.55 6.76
N SER A 46 -4.90 16.26 7.89
CA SER A 46 -3.93 17.35 8.09
C SER A 46 -3.46 17.48 9.55
N VAL A 47 -3.05 16.36 10.14
CA VAL A 47 -1.88 16.19 11.03
C VAL A 47 -1.46 14.72 10.84
N PHE A 48 -0.71 14.44 9.76
CA PHE A 48 -0.33 13.07 9.41
C PHE A 48 0.91 12.63 10.20
N ASP A 49 0.73 11.87 11.27
CA ASP A 49 1.81 11.02 11.78
C ASP A 49 1.75 9.67 11.05
N PRO A 50 2.70 9.36 10.15
CA PRO A 50 2.66 8.12 9.37
C PRO A 50 2.75 6.87 10.27
N THR A 51 3.44 6.94 11.40
CA THR A 51 3.66 5.79 12.27
C THR A 51 2.40 5.44 13.04
N ILE A 52 1.79 6.44 13.68
CA ILE A 52 0.55 6.30 14.43
C ILE A 52 -0.59 5.89 13.49
N ASN A 53 -0.72 6.53 12.33
CA ASN A 53 -1.77 6.20 11.37
C ASN A 53 -1.63 4.80 10.79
N ASN A 54 -0.41 4.37 10.43
CA ASN A 54 -0.19 3.00 9.95
C ASN A 54 -0.49 1.96 11.03
N THR A 55 -0.16 2.26 12.30
CA THR A 55 -0.44 1.36 13.43
C THR A 55 -1.94 1.22 13.64
N HIS A 56 -2.67 2.33 13.70
CA HIS A 56 -4.11 2.31 13.84
C HIS A 56 -4.82 1.68 12.65
N LEU A 57 -4.37 1.94 11.42
CA LEU A 57 -4.93 1.32 10.22
C LEU A 57 -4.74 -0.20 10.25
N GLN A 58 -3.56 -0.68 10.63
CA GLN A 58 -3.30 -2.12 10.81
C GLN A 58 -4.24 -2.73 11.85
N GLU A 59 -4.43 -2.08 12.99
CA GLU A 59 -5.36 -2.54 14.04
C GLU A 59 -6.80 -2.60 13.55
N VAL A 60 -7.29 -1.57 12.86
CA VAL A 60 -8.64 -1.54 12.29
C VAL A 60 -8.85 -2.67 11.30
N ILE A 61 -7.92 -2.83 10.35
CA ILE A 61 -8.02 -3.88 9.33
C ILE A 61 -8.03 -5.25 10.01
N LYS A 62 -7.10 -5.53 10.93
CA LYS A 62 -7.06 -6.80 11.66
C LYS A 62 -8.36 -7.06 12.45
N GLN A 63 -8.87 -6.05 13.16
CA GLN A 63 -10.13 -6.16 13.88
C GLN A 63 -11.29 -6.52 12.95
N LEU A 64 -11.38 -5.84 11.80
CA LEU A 64 -12.41 -6.10 10.79
C LEU A 64 -12.31 -7.53 10.24
N LEU A 65 -11.10 -8.02 9.94
CA LEU A 65 -10.91 -9.40 9.46
C LEU A 65 -11.35 -10.44 10.50
N VAL A 66 -11.04 -10.22 11.79
CA VAL A 66 -11.53 -11.09 12.87
C VAL A 66 -13.06 -11.09 12.95
N GLN A 67 -13.69 -9.93 12.73
CA GLN A 67 -15.16 -9.87 12.69
C GLN A 67 -15.72 -10.66 11.51
N TYR A 68 -15.08 -10.62 10.33
CA TYR A 68 -15.50 -11.43 9.19
C TYR A 68 -15.38 -12.93 9.45
N ASP A 69 -14.40 -13.37 10.24
CA ASP A 69 -14.24 -14.79 10.62
C ASP A 69 -15.22 -15.23 11.70
N ALA A 70 -15.70 -14.31 12.54
CA ALA A 70 -16.67 -14.59 13.59
C ALA A 70 -18.10 -14.80 13.05
N VAL A 71 -18.39 -14.38 11.81
CA VAL A 71 -19.71 -14.58 11.20
C VAL A 71 -19.85 -16.03 10.72
N PRO A 72 -20.87 -16.78 11.18
CA PRO A 72 -21.06 -18.17 10.79
C PRO A 72 -21.45 -18.33 9.31
N PRO A 73 -21.13 -19.48 8.68
CA PRO A 73 -21.54 -19.78 7.31
C PRO A 73 -23.07 -19.81 7.20
N GLY A 74 -23.65 -18.78 6.61
CA GLY A 74 -25.10 -18.52 6.56
C GLY A 74 -25.53 -17.13 7.05
N GLY A 75 -24.59 -16.30 7.52
CA GLY A 75 -24.82 -14.88 7.79
C GLY A 75 -25.32 -14.10 6.57
N THR A 76 -25.92 -12.93 6.80
CA THR A 76 -26.46 -12.10 5.71
C THR A 76 -25.37 -11.77 4.70
N LYS A 77 -25.66 -11.97 3.40
CA LYS A 77 -24.76 -11.71 2.26
C LYS A 77 -24.12 -10.31 2.29
N ALA A 78 -24.78 -9.35 2.93
CA ALA A 78 -24.30 -7.99 3.18
C ALA A 78 -23.04 -7.94 4.08
N MET A 79 -22.92 -8.82 5.08
CA MET A 79 -21.77 -8.85 6.01
C MET A 79 -20.46 -9.29 5.35
N HIS A 80 -20.50 -9.91 4.18
CA HIS A 80 -19.30 -10.38 3.48
C HIS A 80 -19.05 -9.66 2.16
N GLN A 81 -19.86 -8.66 1.82
CA GLN A 81 -19.80 -8.01 0.50
C GLN A 81 -18.43 -7.36 0.25
N ASN A 82 -17.83 -6.76 1.29
CA ASN A 82 -16.54 -6.08 1.17
C ASN A 82 -15.36 -6.91 1.70
N ARG A 83 -15.62 -8.13 2.20
CA ARG A 83 -14.57 -8.98 2.81
C ARG A 83 -13.38 -9.14 1.88
N THR A 84 -13.63 -9.47 0.61
CA THR A 84 -12.58 -9.74 -0.37
C THR A 84 -11.71 -8.52 -0.67
N GLU A 85 -12.29 -7.32 -0.63
CA GLU A 85 -11.55 -6.05 -0.78
C GLU A 85 -10.68 -5.78 0.46
N PHE A 86 -11.18 -6.01 1.67
CA PHE A 86 -10.37 -5.82 2.88
C PHE A 86 -9.28 -6.88 3.07
N GLU A 87 -9.50 -8.12 2.63
CA GLU A 87 -8.48 -9.16 2.58
C GLU A 87 -7.37 -8.78 1.58
N SER A 88 -7.73 -8.22 0.41
CA SER A 88 -6.74 -7.72 -0.56
C SER A 88 -5.97 -6.50 -0.03
N ILE A 89 -6.66 -5.55 0.62
CA ILE A 89 -6.06 -4.37 1.27
C ILE A 89 -5.08 -4.80 2.37
N TYR A 90 -5.46 -5.75 3.23
CA TYR A 90 -4.57 -6.25 4.28
C TYR A 90 -3.27 -6.84 3.70
N LEU A 91 -3.41 -7.64 2.65
CA LEU A 91 -2.28 -8.26 1.96
C LEU A 91 -1.38 -7.23 1.25
N LEU A 92 -1.95 -6.17 0.67
CA LEU A 92 -1.21 -5.07 0.05
C LEU A 92 -0.53 -4.17 1.08
N PHE A 93 -1.22 -3.87 2.19
CA PHE A 93 -0.70 -3.04 3.27
C PHE A 93 0.51 -3.68 3.97
N ASN A 94 0.51 -5.02 4.05
CA ASN A 94 1.58 -5.82 4.64
C ASN A 94 2.46 -6.50 3.58
N LEU A 95 2.77 -5.79 2.49
CA LEU A 95 3.59 -6.30 1.39
C LEU A 95 4.89 -6.96 1.90
N ASN A 96 5.21 -8.15 1.39
CA ASN A 96 6.38 -8.95 1.77
C ASN A 96 6.42 -9.41 3.24
N HIS A 97 5.32 -9.32 4.00
CA HIS A 97 5.27 -9.83 5.37
C HIS A 97 4.72 -11.26 5.38
N ASN A 98 5.47 -12.18 5.98
CA ASN A 98 5.11 -13.60 6.05
C ASN A 98 3.76 -13.82 6.75
N GLU A 99 3.44 -13.05 7.80
CA GLU A 99 2.16 -13.13 8.50
C GLU A 99 0.97 -12.91 7.56
N ALA A 100 1.04 -11.90 6.68
CA ALA A 100 -0.01 -11.60 5.73
C ALA A 100 -0.13 -12.66 4.62
N LEU A 101 1.00 -13.22 4.19
CA LEU A 101 1.02 -14.32 3.20
C LEU A 101 0.40 -15.60 3.78
N TYR A 102 0.75 -15.96 5.02
CA TYR A 102 0.19 -17.13 5.69
C TYR A 102 -1.31 -16.98 5.95
N HIS A 103 -1.73 -15.80 6.41
CA HIS A 103 -3.15 -15.46 6.54
C HIS A 103 -3.87 -15.60 5.20
N PHE A 104 -3.32 -15.02 4.12
CA PHE A 104 -3.94 -15.16 2.81
C PHE A 104 -4.10 -16.63 2.38
N LEU A 105 -3.07 -17.45 2.60
CA LEU A 105 -3.08 -18.87 2.23
C LEU A 105 -4.07 -19.72 3.04
N SER A 106 -4.41 -19.30 4.27
CA SER A 106 -5.43 -19.99 5.09
C SER A 106 -6.87 -19.64 4.67
N LEU A 107 -7.06 -18.59 3.86
CA LEU A 107 -8.39 -18.18 3.42
C LEU A 107 -9.10 -19.24 2.55
N PRO A 108 -10.44 -19.31 2.64
CA PRO A 108 -11.28 -20.10 1.74
C PRO A 108 -10.97 -19.83 0.26
N SER A 109 -11.06 -20.89 -0.56
CA SER A 109 -10.65 -20.82 -1.97
C SER A 109 -11.50 -19.88 -2.82
N ASP A 110 -12.77 -19.70 -2.46
CA ASP A 110 -13.72 -18.78 -3.07
C ASP A 110 -13.33 -17.31 -2.86
N ILE A 111 -12.74 -16.97 -1.71
CA ILE A 111 -12.17 -15.64 -1.43
C ILE A 111 -10.87 -15.45 -2.21
N ARG A 112 -9.94 -16.42 -2.12
CA ARG A 112 -8.63 -16.31 -2.79
C ARG A 112 -8.72 -16.18 -4.30
N LYS A 113 -9.74 -16.77 -4.93
CA LYS A 113 -9.98 -16.72 -6.37
C LYS A 113 -10.68 -15.44 -6.84
N GLN A 114 -11.07 -14.53 -5.93
CA GLN A 114 -11.59 -13.23 -6.35
C GLN A 114 -10.48 -12.40 -6.99
N GLU A 115 -10.85 -11.63 -8.02
CA GLU A 115 -9.89 -10.87 -8.84
C GLU A 115 -9.04 -9.90 -8.02
N VAL A 116 -9.63 -9.21 -7.04
CA VAL A 116 -8.93 -8.28 -6.12
C VAL A 116 -7.89 -9.01 -5.26
N CYS A 117 -8.25 -10.19 -4.74
CA CYS A 117 -7.39 -11.03 -3.92
C CYS A 117 -6.24 -11.63 -4.74
N GLU A 118 -6.54 -12.15 -5.92
CA GLU A 118 -5.54 -12.74 -6.82
C GLU A 118 -4.53 -11.68 -7.29
N ARG A 119 -5.00 -10.47 -7.63
CA ARG A 119 -4.11 -9.34 -7.99
C ARG A 119 -3.21 -8.94 -6.83
N ALA A 120 -3.74 -8.81 -5.61
CA ALA A 120 -2.93 -8.51 -4.42
C ALA A 120 -1.87 -9.59 -4.13
N TRP A 121 -2.23 -10.87 -4.35
CA TRP A 121 -1.29 -11.98 -4.27
C TRP A 121 -0.19 -11.89 -5.33
N GLN A 122 -0.54 -11.63 -6.59
CA GLN A 122 0.44 -11.48 -7.67
C GLN A 122 1.39 -10.30 -7.46
N ILE A 123 0.92 -9.20 -6.86
CA ILE A 123 1.77 -8.07 -6.48
C ILE A 123 2.78 -8.49 -5.40
N ASN A 124 2.33 -9.22 -4.38
CA ASN A 124 3.22 -9.77 -3.35
C ASN A 124 4.27 -10.72 -3.95
N MET A 125 3.87 -11.64 -4.82
CA MET A 125 4.83 -12.56 -5.47
C MET A 125 5.84 -11.80 -6.34
N ALA A 126 5.38 -10.81 -7.12
CA ALA A 126 6.29 -9.98 -7.91
C ALA A 126 7.29 -9.19 -7.04
N ALA A 127 6.89 -8.79 -5.82
CA ALA A 127 7.76 -8.11 -4.87
C ALA A 127 8.83 -9.06 -4.29
N ILE A 128 8.43 -10.28 -3.92
CA ILE A 128 9.32 -11.34 -3.42
C ILE A 128 10.32 -11.77 -4.50
N ASP A 129 9.84 -12.00 -5.72
CA ASP A 129 10.66 -12.42 -6.87
C ASP A 129 11.54 -11.28 -7.42
N HIS A 130 11.42 -10.08 -6.86
CA HIS A 130 12.08 -8.86 -7.35
C HIS A 130 11.79 -8.55 -8.82
N ASN A 131 10.62 -8.96 -9.32
CA ASN A 131 10.14 -8.65 -10.65
C ASN A 131 9.45 -7.28 -10.64
N TYR A 132 10.26 -6.21 -10.52
CA TYR A 132 9.77 -4.85 -10.36
C TYR A 132 8.95 -4.35 -11.55
N VAL A 133 9.33 -4.73 -12.79
CA VAL A 133 8.54 -4.39 -14.00
C VAL A 133 7.12 -4.94 -13.88
N ARG A 134 6.97 -6.22 -13.49
CA ARG A 134 5.65 -6.82 -13.28
C ARG A 134 4.93 -6.15 -12.11
N LEU A 135 5.63 -5.88 -11.03
CA LEU A 135 5.08 -5.23 -9.84
C LEU A 135 4.46 -3.87 -10.18
N PHE A 136 5.23 -2.94 -10.77
CA PHE A 136 4.72 -1.59 -11.09
C PHE A 136 3.60 -1.63 -12.14
N ARG A 137 3.65 -2.57 -13.08
CA ARG A 137 2.54 -2.79 -14.02
C ARG A 137 1.26 -3.22 -13.33
N LEU A 138 1.34 -4.08 -12.31
CA LEU A 138 0.18 -4.51 -11.52
C LEU A 138 -0.33 -3.40 -10.58
N LEU A 139 0.58 -2.61 -9.99
CA LEU A 139 0.20 -1.46 -9.15
C LEU A 139 -0.67 -0.44 -9.92
N ASN A 140 -0.37 -0.22 -11.20
CA ASN A 140 -1.15 0.68 -12.06
C ASN A 140 -2.58 0.20 -12.35
N GLN A 141 -2.93 -1.03 -11.96
CA GLN A 141 -4.27 -1.62 -12.15
C GLN A 141 -5.10 -1.60 -10.86
N LEU A 142 -4.57 -1.04 -9.77
CA LEU A 142 -5.26 -0.96 -8.49
C LEU A 142 -6.28 0.17 -8.49
N SER A 143 -7.36 -0.02 -7.74
CA SER A 143 -8.24 1.09 -7.35
C SER A 143 -7.50 2.08 -6.46
N LEU A 144 -8.04 3.29 -6.28
CA LEU A 144 -7.45 4.29 -5.41
C LEU A 144 -7.27 3.77 -3.97
N LEU A 145 -8.22 3.00 -3.47
CA LEU A 145 -8.18 2.46 -2.11
C LEU A 145 -7.08 1.39 -1.97
N GLU A 146 -7.02 0.44 -2.89
CA GLU A 146 -5.97 -0.59 -2.90
C GLU A 146 -4.58 0.04 -3.08
N TYR A 147 -4.47 1.04 -3.96
CA TYR A 147 -3.22 1.77 -4.15
C TYR A 147 -2.80 2.52 -2.89
N SER A 148 -3.74 3.10 -2.14
CA SER A 148 -3.43 3.76 -0.86
C SER A 148 -2.84 2.79 0.17
N ALA A 149 -3.27 1.53 0.17
CA ALA A 149 -2.77 0.51 1.08
C ALA A 149 -1.29 0.17 0.80
N VAL A 150 -0.90 0.10 -0.48
CA VAL A 150 0.48 -0.21 -0.88
C VAL A 150 1.37 1.03 -1.03
N HIS A 151 0.80 2.24 -1.03
CA HIS A 151 1.51 3.50 -1.28
C HIS A 151 2.78 3.66 -0.44
N ARG A 152 2.73 3.26 0.84
CA ARG A 152 3.88 3.33 1.76
C ARG A 152 5.10 2.51 1.30
N HIS A 153 4.89 1.50 0.46
CA HIS A 153 5.93 0.62 -0.07
C HIS A 153 6.48 1.10 -1.41
N VAL A 154 5.76 1.98 -2.13
CA VAL A 154 6.10 2.38 -3.50
C VAL A 154 7.48 3.03 -3.58
N LEU A 155 7.73 4.08 -2.79
CA LEU A 155 9.03 4.77 -2.82
C LEU A 155 10.20 3.83 -2.42
N PRO A 156 10.13 3.06 -1.31
CA PRO A 156 11.14 2.05 -1.01
C PRO A 156 11.40 1.05 -2.16
N LEU A 157 10.35 0.58 -2.83
CA LEU A 157 10.48 -0.33 -3.98
C LEU A 157 11.16 0.35 -5.17
N GLN A 158 10.83 1.61 -5.46
CA GLN A 158 11.48 2.40 -6.52
C GLN A 158 12.97 2.60 -6.20
N CYS A 159 13.31 3.04 -5.00
CA CYS A 159 14.70 3.19 -4.55
C CYS A 159 15.47 1.87 -4.65
N ASN A 160 14.88 0.75 -4.21
CA ASN A 160 15.49 -0.57 -4.30
C ASN A 160 15.71 -1.02 -5.76
N THR A 161 14.76 -0.74 -6.65
CA THR A 161 14.87 -1.02 -8.09
C THR A 161 16.03 -0.23 -8.69
N LEU A 162 16.07 1.09 -8.44
CA LEU A 162 17.11 1.98 -8.93
C LEU A 162 18.51 1.61 -8.39
N ARG A 163 18.61 1.25 -7.11
CA ARG A 163 19.87 0.78 -6.49
C ARG A 163 20.40 -0.48 -7.17
N ARG A 164 19.51 -1.46 -7.45
CA ARG A 164 19.85 -2.69 -8.17
C ARG A 164 20.31 -2.38 -9.59
N MET A 165 19.60 -1.52 -10.32
CA MET A 165 19.99 -1.09 -11.66
C MET A 165 21.34 -0.36 -11.65
N ASN A 166 21.57 0.51 -10.66
CA ASN A 166 22.84 1.23 -10.52
C ASN A 166 24.03 0.28 -10.32
N THR A 167 23.80 -0.87 -9.69
CA THR A 167 24.82 -1.91 -9.53
C THR A 167 24.97 -2.76 -10.79
N ALA A 168 23.85 -3.22 -11.37
CA ALA A 168 23.84 -4.14 -12.51
C ALA A 168 24.36 -3.51 -13.81
N TYR A 169 24.05 -2.22 -14.03
CA TYR A 169 24.44 -1.46 -15.21
C TYR A 169 25.62 -0.52 -14.95
N SER A 170 26.38 -0.74 -13.87
CA SER A 170 27.52 0.11 -13.49
C SER A 170 28.64 0.07 -14.53
N SER A 171 28.63 1.01 -15.48
CA SER A 171 29.68 1.14 -16.50
C SER A 171 29.72 2.56 -17.04
N LYS A 172 30.93 3.10 -17.24
CA LYS A 172 31.13 4.43 -17.84
C LYS A 172 30.61 4.54 -19.28
N ALA A 173 30.47 3.41 -19.97
CA ALA A 173 29.97 3.35 -21.34
C ALA A 173 28.46 3.07 -21.42
N CYS A 174 27.84 2.61 -20.33
CA CYS A 174 26.42 2.28 -20.33
C CYS A 174 25.58 3.56 -20.15
N LYS A 175 24.72 3.82 -21.13
CA LYS A 175 23.70 4.86 -21.07
C LYS A 175 22.34 4.18 -21.12
N PHE A 176 21.57 4.28 -20.05
CA PHE A 176 20.22 3.71 -19.98
C PHE A 176 19.18 4.77 -20.32
N SER A 177 18.13 4.42 -21.06
CA SER A 177 17.08 5.38 -21.42
C SER A 177 16.27 5.84 -20.21
N LEU A 178 16.18 7.14 -19.98
CA LEU A 178 15.37 7.70 -18.89
C LEU A 178 13.88 7.39 -19.06
N SER A 179 13.38 7.36 -20.31
CA SER A 179 11.96 7.09 -20.58
C SER A 179 11.59 5.64 -20.27
N GLU A 180 12.46 4.70 -20.63
CA GLU A 180 12.28 3.27 -20.30
C GLU A 180 12.35 3.06 -18.79
N LEU A 181 13.26 3.75 -18.11
CA LEU A 181 13.39 3.67 -16.65
C LEU A 181 12.15 4.23 -15.95
N CYS A 182 11.65 5.37 -16.42
CA CYS A 182 10.45 6.02 -15.91
C CYS A 182 9.25 5.08 -15.99
N ALA A 183 9.03 4.45 -17.15
CA ALA A 183 7.98 3.46 -17.34
C ALA A 183 8.17 2.21 -16.45
N MET A 184 9.42 1.75 -16.30
CA MET A 184 9.76 0.58 -15.49
C MET A 184 9.41 0.74 -14.02
N ILE A 185 9.63 1.94 -13.45
CA ILE A 185 9.38 2.21 -12.02
C ILE A 185 8.00 2.82 -11.74
N GLY A 186 7.12 2.86 -12.75
CA GLY A 186 5.74 3.35 -12.62
C GLY A 186 5.61 4.86 -12.49
N HIS A 187 6.64 5.64 -12.83
CA HIS A 187 6.52 7.10 -12.87
C HIS A 187 5.83 7.54 -14.15
N THR A 188 4.95 8.53 -14.02
CA THR A 188 4.29 9.20 -15.16
C THR A 188 5.16 10.32 -15.74
N SER A 189 6.05 10.90 -14.94
CA SER A 189 6.93 12.00 -15.32
C SER A 189 8.40 11.59 -15.25
N SER A 190 9.13 11.86 -16.33
CA SER A 190 10.59 11.73 -16.36
C SER A 190 11.27 12.68 -15.37
N GLN A 191 10.60 13.77 -14.98
CA GLN A 191 11.11 14.72 -13.99
C GLN A 191 11.15 14.12 -12.59
N ASP A 192 10.15 13.32 -12.20
CA ASP A 192 10.11 12.65 -10.90
C ASP A 192 11.21 11.59 -10.80
N THR A 193 11.39 10.84 -11.90
CA THR A 193 12.49 9.86 -12.03
C THR A 193 13.86 10.54 -11.93
N THR A 194 14.03 11.68 -12.60
CA THR A 194 15.27 12.45 -12.55
C THR A 194 15.55 12.98 -11.15
N SER A 195 14.54 13.55 -10.49
CA SER A 195 14.67 14.10 -9.13
C SER A 195 15.08 13.01 -8.14
N LEU A 196 14.47 11.82 -8.21
CA LEU A 196 14.79 10.68 -7.37
C LEU A 196 16.21 10.12 -7.65
N LEU A 197 16.63 10.06 -8.90
CA LEU A 197 17.99 9.64 -9.26
C LEU A 197 19.04 10.61 -8.74
N VAL A 198 18.79 11.92 -8.91
CA VAL A 198 19.70 12.99 -8.46
C VAL A 198 19.79 13.03 -6.95
N SER A 199 18.69 12.82 -6.21
CA SER A 199 18.73 12.72 -4.75
C SER A 199 19.61 11.58 -4.27
N HIS A 200 19.68 10.47 -5.03
CA HIS A 200 20.57 9.35 -4.78
C HIS A 200 21.96 9.46 -5.45
N GLY A 201 22.31 10.63 -5.99
CA GLY A 201 23.63 10.90 -6.56
C GLY A 201 23.88 10.34 -7.97
N VAL A 202 22.86 9.80 -8.63
CA VAL A 202 22.94 9.28 -10.00
C VAL A 202 22.76 10.41 -11.00
N LYS A 203 23.64 10.48 -12.00
CA LYS A 203 23.62 11.53 -13.01
C LYS A 203 22.70 11.18 -14.18
N VAL A 204 21.91 12.16 -14.60
CA VAL A 204 21.07 12.10 -15.80
C VAL A 204 21.55 13.18 -16.76
N THR A 205 21.78 12.83 -18.03
CA THR A 205 22.31 13.73 -19.06
C THR A 205 21.72 13.35 -20.40
N ASP A 206 21.19 14.32 -21.16
CA ASP A 206 20.60 14.12 -22.49
C ASP A 206 19.55 12.99 -22.55
N GLY A 207 18.68 12.90 -21.53
CA GLY A 207 17.67 11.84 -21.44
C GLY A 207 18.22 10.44 -21.17
N CYS A 208 19.50 10.32 -20.81
CA CYS A 208 20.17 9.08 -20.46
C CYS A 208 20.59 9.08 -18.99
N VAL A 209 20.48 7.92 -18.35
CA VAL A 209 20.93 7.67 -16.98
C VAL A 209 22.31 7.01 -17.02
N SER A 210 23.25 7.57 -16.26
CA SER A 210 24.61 7.04 -16.13
C SER A 210 24.76 6.32 -14.79
N PHE A 211 24.67 4.98 -14.83
CA PHE A 211 24.79 4.14 -13.65
C PHE A 211 26.26 3.89 -13.29
N LEU A 212 26.60 4.16 -12.03
CA LEU A 212 27.92 3.92 -11.46
C LEU A 212 27.74 3.47 -10.01
N LYS A 213 28.23 2.27 -9.69
CA LYS A 213 28.06 1.67 -8.35
C LYS A 213 28.51 2.59 -7.21
N SER A 214 29.58 3.36 -7.43
CA SER A 214 30.14 4.30 -6.45
C SER A 214 29.32 5.58 -6.26
N SER A 215 28.34 5.86 -7.12
CA SER A 215 27.59 7.11 -7.10
C SER A 215 26.34 7.08 -6.23
N TRP A 216 25.87 5.89 -5.82
CA TRP A 216 24.66 5.74 -5.02
C TRP A 216 24.84 6.31 -3.61
N ARG A 217 23.91 7.16 -3.19
CA ARG A 217 23.81 7.69 -1.81
C ARG A 217 22.54 7.14 -1.17
N GLU A 218 22.64 6.73 0.10
CA GLU A 218 21.47 6.26 0.87
C GLU A 218 20.51 7.39 1.19
#